data_AF-A0A0A1D4F4-F1
#
_entry.id   AF-A0A0A1D4F4-F1
#
_cell.length_a   1.000
_cell.length_b   1.000
_cell.length_c   1.000
_cell.angle_alpha   90.00
_cell.angle_beta   90.00
_cell.angle_gamma   90.00
#
_symmetry.space_group_name_H-M   'P 1'
#
loop_
_entity.id
_entity.type
_entity.pdbx_description
1 polymer ?
#
loop_
_entity_poly.entity_id
_entity_poly.type
_entity_poly.pdbx_seq_one_letter_code
_entity_poly.pdbx_strand_id
1 'polypeptide(L)' 'MQHYALRVDDGHFDRALVRPIEAQLEYWTNPQMTRSGETTTEHGGRGVYFRDPAGHGLELITQPYF' A
#
# COMPACT_ATOMS: atom_id res chain seq x y z
N MET A 1 -10.60 -1.22 14.53
CA MET A 1 -9.60 -0.87 13.51
C MET A 1 -8.68 -2.05 13.35
N GLN A 2 -8.49 -2.53 12.12
CA GLN A 2 -7.65 -3.69 11.80
C GLN A 2 -6.65 -3.33 10.73
N HIS A 3 -5.64 -4.17 10.55
CA HIS A 3 -4.60 -4.04 9.54
C HIS A 3 -4.49 -5.33 8.74
N TYR A 4 -4.55 -5.22 7.42
CA TYR A 4 -4.42 -6.35 6.50
C TYR A 4 -3.31 -6.08 5.49
N ALA A 5 -2.26 -6.90 5.57
CA ALA A 5 -1.16 -6.88 4.60
C ALA A 5 -1.36 -8.00 3.57
N LEU A 6 -1.44 -7.63 2.29
CA LEU A 6 -1.55 -8.58 1.18
C LEU A 6 -0.22 -8.59 0.43
N ARG A 7 0.37 -9.78 0.34
CA ARG A 7 1.54 -10.00 -0.50
C ARG A 7 1.09 -10.24 -1.94
N VAL A 8 1.68 -9.50 -2.86
CA VAL A 8 1.40 -9.56 -4.30
C VAL A 8 2.69 -9.60 -5.11
N ASP A 9 2.64 -10.05 -6.35
CA ASP A 9 3.77 -9.90 -7.28
C ASP A 9 3.89 -8.47 -7.80
N ASP A 10 5.01 -8.15 -8.46
CA ASP A 10 5.28 -6.80 -8.95
C ASP A 10 4.27 -6.32 -10.00
N GLY A 11 3.87 -7.19 -10.93
CA GLY A 11 2.91 -6.81 -11.96
C GLY A 11 1.51 -6.58 -11.39
N HIS A 12 1.13 -7.31 -10.33
CA HIS A 12 -0.10 -7.08 -9.59
C HIS A 12 -0.03 -5.77 -8.82
N PHE A 13 1.09 -5.48 -8.16
CA PHE A 13 1.28 -4.21 -7.44
C PHE A 13 1.01 -3.01 -8.35
N ASP A 14 1.59 -3.01 -9.56
CA ASP A 14 1.38 -1.94 -10.54
C ASP A 14 -0.10 -1.79 -10.91
N ARG A 15 -0.78 -2.89 -11.24
CA ARG A 15 -2.21 -2.87 -11.59
C ARG A 15 -3.09 -2.41 -10.43
N ALA A 16 -2.75 -2.81 -9.20
CA ALA A 16 -3.49 -2.45 -8.02
C ALA A 16 -3.34 -0.97 -7.68
N LEU A 17 -2.15 -0.38 -7.90
CA LEU A 17 -1.87 1.02 -7.62
C LEU A 17 -2.57 1.99 -8.60
N VAL A 18 -2.88 1.55 -9.83
CA VAL A 18 -3.64 2.37 -10.79
C VAL A 18 -4.99 2.82 -10.22
N ARG A 19 -5.73 1.90 -9.57
CA ARG A 19 -7.10 2.19 -9.11
C ARG A 19 -7.16 3.30 -8.03
N PRO A 20 -6.35 3.26 -6.95
CA PRO A 20 -6.26 4.36 -6.00
C PRO A 20 -5.87 5.69 -6.64
N ILE A 21 -4.92 5.68 -7.59
CA ILE A 21 -4.47 6.90 -8.28
C ILE A 21 -5.61 7.51 -9.10
N GLU A 22 -6.29 6.71 -9.93
CA GLU A 22 -7.43 7.17 -10.75
C GLU A 22 -8.61 7.65 -9.89
N ALA A 23 -8.83 7.02 -8.74
CA ALA A 23 -9.85 7.39 -7.78
C ALA A 23 -9.44 8.55 -6.85
N GLN A 24 -8.24 9.11 -7.01
CA GLN A 24 -7.68 10.14 -6.13
C GLN A 24 -7.72 9.76 -4.64
N LEU A 25 -7.60 8.47 -4.35
CA LEU A 25 -7.52 7.96 -2.99
C LEU A 25 -6.14 8.27 -2.42
N GLU A 26 -6.13 8.69 -1.16
CA GLU A 26 -4.88 8.92 -0.45
C GLU A 26 -4.21 7.57 -0.17
N TYR A 27 -2.90 7.52 -0.45
CA TYR A 27 -2.05 6.38 -0.20
C TYR A 27 -0.73 6.84 0.37
N TRP A 28 -0.09 6.00 1.17
CA TRP A 28 1.07 6.37 1.97
C TRP A 28 2.22 5.38 1.88
N THR A 29 3.42 5.85 2.21
CA THR A 29 4.64 5.00 2.28
C THR A 29 4.77 4.25 3.59
N ASN A 30 4.03 4.63 4.63
CA ASN A 30 4.19 4.09 5.98
C ASN A 30 2.84 3.93 6.71
N PRO A 31 2.77 3.05 7.74
CA PRO A 31 1.53 2.80 8.46
C PRO A 31 1.06 4.00 9.30
N GLN A 32 1.97 4.93 9.63
CA GLN A 32 1.64 6.19 10.31
C GLN A 32 1.03 7.25 9.37
N MET A 33 0.99 6.98 8.06
CA MET A 33 0.36 7.84 7.05
C MET A 33 0.91 9.26 7.03
N THR A 34 2.24 9.39 7.14
CA THR A 34 2.91 10.68 7.23
C THR A 34 3.41 11.21 5.89
N ARG A 35 3.54 10.34 4.89
CA ARG A 35 3.98 10.69 3.54
C ARG A 35 3.01 10.13 2.52
N SER A 36 2.12 10.98 2.02
CA SER A 36 1.14 10.62 0.99
C SER A 36 1.71 10.79 -0.42
N GLY A 37 1.19 10.00 -1.37
CA GLY A 37 1.52 10.13 -2.80
C GLY A 37 2.75 9.34 -3.26
N GLU A 38 3.42 8.61 -2.36
CA GLU A 38 4.61 7.81 -2.66
C GLU A 38 4.41 6.34 -2.23
N THR A 39 5.12 5.42 -2.89
CA THR A 39 5.24 4.01 -2.47
C THR A 39 6.59 3.80 -1.78
N THR A 40 6.66 2.98 -0.73
CA THR A 40 7.94 2.61 -0.13
C THR A 40 8.64 1.55 -0.97
N THR A 41 9.96 1.61 -1.04
CA THR A 41 10.80 0.54 -1.60
C THR A 41 11.70 -0.10 -0.54
N GLU A 42 11.31 0.03 0.73
CA GLU A 42 12.02 -0.55 1.86
C GLU A 42 11.97 -2.09 1.82
N HIS A 43 12.88 -2.73 2.54
CA HIS A 43 12.96 -4.20 2.64
C HIS A 43 13.19 -4.94 1.30
N GLY A 44 13.75 -4.26 0.30
CA GLY A 44 14.08 -4.86 -1.00
C GLY A 44 12.87 -5.18 -1.88
N GLY A 45 11.69 -4.67 -1.51
CA GLY A 45 10.44 -4.81 -2.27
C GLY A 45 9.78 -3.47 -2.48
N ARG A 46 8.47 -3.49 -2.71
CA ARG A 46 7.60 -2.33 -2.79
C ARG A 46 6.46 -2.46 -1.81
N GLY A 47 6.06 -1.33 -1.24
CA GLY A 47 5.00 -1.23 -0.25
C GLY A 47 4.13 0.00 -0.47
N VAL A 48 2.84 -0.13 -0.17
CA VAL A 48 1.91 1.00 -0.15
C VAL A 48 0.79 0.74 0.84
N TYR A 49 0.37 1.80 1.53
CA TYR A 49 -0.68 1.78 2.53
C TYR A 49 -1.91 2.55 2.05
N PHE A 50 -3.10 2.07 2.40
CA PHE A 50 -4.39 2.69 2.15
C PHE A 50 -5.33 2.55 3.34
N ARG A 51 -6.42 3.33 3.34
CA ARG A 51 -7.56 3.10 4.22
C ARG A 51 -8.75 2.61 3.42
N ASP A 52 -9.41 1.58 3.94
CA ASP A 52 -10.73 1.22 3.44
C ASP A 52 -11.81 2.19 3.99
N PRO A 53 -13.04 2.16 3.44
CA PRO A 53 -14.13 3.02 3.91
C PRO A 53 -14.52 2.80 5.39
N ALA A 54 -14.19 1.66 5.97
CA ALA A 54 -14.42 1.36 7.39
C ALA A 54 -13.28 1.84 8.31
N GLY A 55 -12.22 2.43 7.73
CA GLY A 55 -11.05 2.93 8.45
C GLY A 55 -10.02 1.86 8.83
N HIS A 56 -10.05 0.69 8.19
CA HIS A 56 -9.03 -0.34 8.30
C HIS A 56 -7.80 0.02 7.47
N GLY A 57 -6.61 -0.34 7.97
CA GLY A 57 -5.37 -0.24 7.22
C GLY A 57 -5.27 -1.40 6.23
N LEU A 58 -5.06 -1.07 4.97
CA LEU A 58 -4.71 -2.02 3.93
C LEU A 58 -3.28 -1.75 3.49
N GLU A 59 -2.51 -2.80 3.27
CA GLU A 59 -1.13 -2.72 2.84
C GLU A 59 -0.89 -3.72 1.71
N LEU A 60 -0.26 -3.27 0.64
CA LEU A 60 0.27 -4.15 -0.40
C LEU A 60 1.78 -4.20 -0.29
N ILE A 61 2.36 -5.41 -0.28
CA ILE A 61 3.81 -5.64 -0.28
C ILE A 61 4.22 -6.61 -1.36
N THR A 62 5.41 -6.42 -1.95
CA THR A 62 5.97 -7.38 -2.92
C THR A 62 7.02 -8.32 -2.31
N GLN A 63 7.63 -7.93 -1.19
CA GLN A 63 8.55 -8.78 -0.41
C GLN A 63 8.06 -8.93 1.04
N PRO A 64 8.30 -10.10 1.67
CA PRO A 64 8.06 -10.26 3.10
C PRO A 64 9.04 -9.42 3.93
N TYR A 65 8.64 -9.13 5.17
CA TYR A 65 9.45 -8.35 6.12
C TYR A 65 10.54 -9.15 6.87
N PHE A 66 10.65 -10.46 6.61
CA PHE A 66 11.50 -11.39 7.35
C PHE A 66 12.68 -11.90 6.52
#